data_AF-A0A8S4S7G5-F1
#
_entry.id   AF-A0A8S4S7G5-F1
#
_cell.length_a   1.000
_cell.length_b   1.000
_cell.length_c   1.000
_cell.angle_alpha   90.00
_cell.angle_beta   90.00
_cell.angle_gamma   90.00
#
_symmetry.space_group_name_H-M   'P 1'
#
loop_
_entity.id
_entity.type
_entity.pdbx_description
1 polymer ?
#
loop_
_entity_poly.entity_id
_entity_poly.type
_entity_poly.pdbx_seq_one_letter_code
_entity_poly.pdbx_strand_id
1 'polypeptide(L)'
;MGRKVQSKQNSRKRNSKEGNKFVQQRRKELSILVDKLLKLTTIFQATQYSTVAISWEHHLQIEAIIKEIVNIENSATKVARNHRKLNLEKYVNWLHEHGAKFEGVEISEFDGYELGLKATKDFAEGSLILTVPTKVMMTEKNANESDLGPFINVDPLLQNMPNITLSLFLLLEKSTPDSFWKPYFDVLPEKYSTVLYFTSEELQEIRPSPAFESSLKLYRNIARQYAYFYNKIHTSDIPVLKNLQDIFTFDNYR
;
A
#
# COMPACT_ATOMS: atom_id res chain seq x y z
N MET A 1 -7.60 -51.26 -23.60
CA MET A 1 -6.77 -50.26 -22.88
C MET A 1 -7.64 -49.05 -22.54
N GLY A 2 -7.98 -48.79 -21.27
CA GLY A 2 -8.97 -47.74 -20.96
C GLY A 2 -9.13 -47.31 -19.49
N ARG A 3 -8.06 -47.29 -18.67
CA ARG A 3 -8.17 -46.93 -17.24
C ARG A 3 -7.21 -45.84 -16.72
N LYS A 4 -6.45 -45.14 -17.56
CA LYS A 4 -5.44 -44.15 -17.09
C LYS A 4 -5.84 -42.66 -17.16
N VAL A 5 -7.03 -42.30 -17.68
CA VAL A 5 -7.43 -40.89 -17.86
C VAL A 5 -8.22 -40.32 -16.67
N GLN A 6 -9.02 -41.13 -15.98
CA GLN A 6 -9.85 -40.67 -14.84
C GLN A 6 -9.05 -40.31 -13.57
N SER A 7 -7.88 -40.92 -13.34
CA SER A 7 -7.08 -40.65 -12.14
C SER A 7 -6.41 -39.27 -12.15
N LYS A 8 -5.99 -38.76 -13.32
CA LYS A 8 -5.39 -37.43 -13.49
C LYS A 8 -6.41 -36.29 -13.39
N GLN A 9 -7.65 -36.51 -13.79
CA GLN A 9 -8.73 -35.53 -13.60
C GLN A 9 -9.21 -35.46 -12.14
N ASN A 10 -9.23 -36.59 -11.43
CA ASN A 10 -9.58 -36.63 -10.01
C ASN A 10 -8.49 -36.01 -9.12
N SER A 11 -7.20 -36.16 -9.43
CA SER A 11 -6.13 -35.50 -8.66
C SER A 11 -6.12 -33.98 -8.85
N ARG A 12 -6.33 -33.47 -10.06
CA ARG A 12 -6.48 -32.02 -10.32
C ARG A 12 -7.71 -31.42 -9.61
N LYS A 13 -8.85 -32.13 -9.59
CA LYS A 13 -10.05 -31.71 -8.84
C LYS A 13 -9.89 -31.82 -7.32
N ARG A 14 -9.03 -32.71 -6.80
CA ARG A 14 -8.72 -32.82 -5.36
C ARG A 14 -7.79 -31.69 -4.92
N ASN A 15 -6.73 -31.42 -5.69
CA ASN A 15 -5.81 -30.32 -5.43
C ASN A 15 -6.48 -28.94 -5.54
N SER A 16 -7.43 -28.75 -6.47
CA SER A 16 -8.18 -27.48 -6.54
C SER A 16 -9.18 -27.31 -5.39
N LYS A 17 -9.77 -28.41 -4.88
CA LYS A 17 -10.64 -28.40 -3.70
C LYS A 17 -9.87 -28.17 -2.40
N GLU A 18 -8.66 -28.74 -2.26
CA GLU A 18 -7.79 -28.50 -1.10
C GLU A 18 -7.23 -27.08 -1.09
N GLY A 19 -6.81 -26.56 -2.26
CA GLY A 19 -6.41 -25.16 -2.42
C GLY A 19 -7.53 -24.18 -2.06
N ASN A 20 -8.77 -24.43 -2.53
CA ASN A 20 -9.92 -23.59 -2.19
C ASN A 20 -10.28 -23.64 -0.70
N LYS A 21 -10.14 -24.80 -0.03
CA LYS A 21 -10.37 -24.91 1.42
C LYS A 21 -9.32 -24.14 2.22
N PHE A 22 -8.05 -24.21 1.82
CA PHE A 22 -6.96 -23.48 2.48
C PHE A 22 -7.11 -21.96 2.34
N VAL A 23 -7.47 -21.48 1.14
CA VAL A 23 -7.76 -20.05 0.91
C VAL A 23 -8.96 -19.59 1.72
N GLN A 24 -10.04 -20.38 1.79
CA GLN A 24 -11.21 -20.04 2.61
C GLN A 24 -10.90 -20.02 4.11
N GLN A 25 -10.05 -20.93 4.59
CA GLN A 25 -9.62 -20.96 5.98
C GLN A 25 -8.80 -19.71 6.33
N ARG A 26 -7.83 -19.35 5.49
CA ARG A 26 -7.03 -18.12 5.65
C ARG A 26 -7.89 -16.86 5.65
N ARG A 27 -8.84 -16.75 4.72
CA ARG A 27 -9.76 -15.60 4.68
C ARG A 27 -10.61 -15.48 5.96
N LYS A 28 -11.07 -16.60 6.52
CA LYS A 28 -11.79 -16.59 7.81
C LYS A 28 -10.91 -16.15 8.97
N GLU A 29 -9.68 -16.66 9.04
CA GLU A 29 -8.72 -16.29 10.07
C GLU A 29 -8.36 -14.81 10.00
N LEU A 30 -8.06 -14.30 8.80
CA LEU A 30 -7.83 -12.88 8.55
C LEU A 30 -9.04 -12.03 8.95
N SER A 31 -10.25 -12.42 8.58
CA SER A 31 -11.47 -11.69 8.97
C SER A 31 -11.60 -11.55 10.48
N ILE A 32 -11.30 -12.61 11.25
CA ILE A 32 -11.35 -12.58 12.72
C ILE A 32 -10.30 -11.60 13.29
N LEU A 33 -9.07 -11.65 12.77
CA LEU A 33 -7.99 -10.77 13.22
C LEU A 33 -8.25 -9.31 12.85
N VAL A 34 -8.75 -9.06 11.65
CA VAL A 34 -9.13 -7.74 11.16
C VAL A 34 -10.27 -7.15 11.99
N ASP A 35 -11.29 -7.93 12.32
CA ASP A 35 -12.38 -7.48 13.19
C ASP A 35 -11.89 -7.16 14.61
N LYS A 36 -10.97 -7.98 15.13
CA LYS A 36 -10.30 -7.73 16.43
C LYS A 36 -9.50 -6.44 16.39
N LEU A 37 -8.74 -6.21 15.31
CA LEU A 37 -7.96 -5.00 15.08
C LEU A 37 -8.85 -3.75 14.98
N LEU A 38 -9.95 -3.83 14.23
CA LEU A 38 -10.90 -2.73 14.07
C LEU A 38 -11.55 -2.36 15.41
N LYS A 39 -11.97 -3.36 16.20
CA LYS A 39 -12.51 -3.13 17.55
C LYS A 39 -11.47 -2.48 18.46
N LEU A 40 -10.25 -3.04 18.52
CA LEU A 40 -9.16 -2.54 19.35
C LEU A 40 -8.81 -1.07 19.04
N THR A 41 -8.78 -0.71 17.76
CA THR A 41 -8.40 0.64 17.30
C THR A 41 -9.54 1.66 17.35
N THR A 42 -10.80 1.20 17.41
CA THR A 42 -11.99 2.06 17.52
C THR A 42 -12.38 2.34 18.96
N ILE A 43 -12.28 1.33 19.84
CA ILE A 43 -12.64 1.46 21.27
C ILE A 43 -11.66 2.34 22.04
N PHE A 44 -10.41 2.46 21.56
CA PHE A 44 -9.42 3.38 22.10
C PHE A 44 -9.80 4.83 21.80
N GLN A 45 -10.85 5.30 22.44
CA GLN A 45 -11.10 6.70 22.67
C GLN A 45 -9.98 7.14 23.60
N ALA A 46 -9.14 8.04 23.12
CA ALA A 46 -8.26 8.82 23.97
C ALA A 46 -9.16 9.58 24.96
N THR A 47 -9.52 8.94 26.07
CA THR A 47 -9.95 9.63 27.27
C THR A 47 -8.88 10.67 27.54
N GLN A 48 -9.26 11.87 27.97
CA GLN A 48 -8.37 13.01 28.24
C GLN A 48 -7.26 12.74 29.29
N TYR A 49 -7.05 11.47 29.67
CA TYR A 49 -6.12 10.95 30.66
C TYR A 49 -5.35 9.69 30.19
N SER A 50 -5.36 9.34 28.90
CA SER A 50 -4.52 8.22 28.42
C SER A 50 -3.05 8.60 28.53
N THR A 51 -2.35 8.05 29.52
CA THR A 51 -0.91 8.27 29.68
C THR A 51 -0.15 7.67 28.49
N VAL A 52 1.04 8.20 28.21
CA VAL A 52 1.95 7.67 27.17
C VAL A 52 2.19 6.16 27.35
N ALA A 53 2.21 5.66 28.58
CA ALA A 53 2.35 4.24 28.87
C ALA A 53 1.17 3.40 28.38
N ILE A 54 -0.07 3.89 28.54
CA ILE A 54 -1.27 3.20 28.04
C ILE A 54 -1.30 3.21 26.52
N SER A 55 -0.95 4.33 25.88
CA SER A 55 -0.84 4.42 24.42
C SER A 55 0.23 3.48 23.86
N TRP A 56 1.33 3.29 24.58
CA TRP A 56 2.38 2.34 24.22
C TRP A 56 1.92 0.89 24.33
N GLU A 57 1.28 0.52 25.44
CA GLU A 57 0.72 -0.83 25.61
C GLU A 57 -0.32 -1.14 24.54
N HIS A 58 -1.17 -0.15 24.21
CA HIS A 58 -2.13 -0.28 23.12
C HIS A 58 -1.45 -0.50 21.76
N HIS A 59 -0.35 0.22 21.50
CA HIS A 59 0.44 0.04 20.28
C HIS A 59 1.03 -1.38 20.18
N LEU A 60 1.60 -1.92 21.26
CA LEU A 60 2.12 -3.29 21.27
C LEU A 60 1.04 -4.34 20.95
N GLN A 61 -0.18 -4.15 21.46
CA GLN A 61 -1.31 -5.03 21.15
C GLN A 61 -1.73 -4.93 19.68
N ILE A 62 -1.73 -3.73 19.10
CA ILE A 62 -1.99 -3.53 17.66
C ILE A 62 -0.89 -4.21 16.83
N GLU A 63 0.37 -3.98 17.16
CA GLU A 63 1.53 -4.52 16.45
C GLU A 63 1.53 -6.05 16.47
N ALA A 64 1.18 -6.68 17.60
CA ALA A 64 1.05 -8.13 17.71
C ALA A 64 -0.02 -8.70 16.75
N ILE A 65 -1.20 -8.08 16.68
CA ILE A 65 -2.27 -8.51 15.76
C ILE A 65 -1.83 -8.31 14.30
N ILE A 66 -1.19 -7.19 13.98
CA ILE A 66 -0.70 -6.92 12.62
C ILE A 66 0.37 -7.93 12.22
N LYS A 67 1.29 -8.30 13.12
CA LYS A 67 2.29 -9.35 12.86
C LYS A 67 1.63 -10.69 12.50
N GLU A 68 0.56 -11.07 13.20
CA GLU A 68 -0.23 -12.27 12.86
C GLU A 68 -0.89 -12.15 11.49
N ILE A 69 -1.54 -11.00 11.19
CA ILE A 69 -2.16 -10.71 9.88
C ILE A 69 -1.12 -10.82 8.76
N VAL A 70 0.00 -10.11 8.88
CA VAL A 70 1.08 -10.07 7.88
C VAL A 70 1.69 -11.45 7.65
N ASN A 71 1.86 -12.25 8.71
CA ASN A 71 2.34 -13.63 8.56
C ASN A 71 1.37 -14.49 7.73
N ILE A 72 0.07 -14.31 7.94
CA ILE A 72 -0.94 -15.00 7.14
C ILE A 72 -0.93 -14.47 5.72
N GLU A 73 -0.84 -13.15 5.47
CA GLU A 73 -0.80 -12.55 4.14
C GLU A 73 0.44 -13.00 3.32
N ASN A 74 1.64 -12.87 3.88
CA ASN A 74 2.93 -13.13 3.21
C ASN A 74 3.19 -14.61 2.90
N SER A 75 2.49 -15.53 3.56
CA SER A 75 2.56 -16.96 3.21
C SER A 75 2.08 -17.26 1.77
N ALA A 76 1.49 -16.30 1.05
CA ALA A 76 1.05 -16.43 -0.34
C ALA A 76 1.98 -15.86 -1.42
N THR A 77 2.90 -14.94 -1.11
CA THR A 77 3.46 -14.06 -2.16
C THR A 77 4.96 -13.86 -2.02
N LYS A 78 5.73 -14.28 -3.03
CA LYS A 78 7.12 -13.83 -3.20
C LYS A 78 7.10 -12.49 -3.91
N VAL A 79 7.37 -11.41 -3.18
CA VAL A 79 7.57 -10.09 -3.79
C VAL A 79 8.87 -10.14 -4.58
N ALA A 80 8.79 -10.00 -5.91
CA ALA A 80 9.96 -9.82 -6.74
C ALA A 80 10.55 -8.44 -6.44
N ARG A 81 11.86 -8.38 -6.16
CA ARG A 81 12.55 -7.10 -5.99
C ARG A 81 12.57 -6.35 -7.32
N ASN A 82 11.99 -5.16 -7.34
CA ASN A 82 12.07 -4.24 -8.45
C ASN A 82 13.37 -3.45 -8.35
N HIS A 83 14.25 -3.62 -9.34
CA HIS A 83 15.46 -2.82 -9.46
C HIS A 83 15.14 -1.45 -10.05
N ARG A 84 14.78 -0.48 -9.21
CA ARG A 84 14.40 0.90 -9.59
C ARG A 84 15.34 1.50 -10.64
N LYS A 85 16.65 1.33 -10.47
CA LYS A 85 17.70 1.83 -11.36
C LYS A 85 17.56 1.33 -12.80
N LEU A 86 17.12 0.09 -13.00
CA LEU A 86 16.92 -0.50 -14.34
C LEU A 86 15.69 0.07 -15.07
N ASN A 87 14.79 0.74 -14.34
CA ASN A 87 13.56 1.30 -14.90
C ASN A 87 13.64 2.82 -15.12
N LEU A 88 14.73 3.48 -14.71
CA LEU A 88 14.89 4.94 -14.82
C LEU A 88 14.79 5.44 -16.26
N GLU A 89 15.43 4.75 -17.22
CA GLU A 89 15.39 5.13 -18.62
C GLU A 89 13.95 5.08 -19.19
N LYS A 90 13.20 4.02 -18.86
CA LYS A 90 11.80 3.88 -19.26
C LYS A 90 10.94 4.98 -18.66
N TYR A 91 11.17 5.34 -17.40
CA TYR A 91 10.46 6.43 -16.72
C TYR A 91 10.75 7.79 -17.37
N VAL A 92 12.01 8.10 -17.66
CA VAL A 92 12.41 9.36 -18.32
C VAL A 92 11.84 9.45 -19.73
N ASN A 93 11.90 8.37 -20.51
CA ASN A 93 11.31 8.32 -21.86
C ASN A 93 9.79 8.55 -21.81
N TRP A 94 9.08 7.86 -20.90
CA TRP A 94 7.64 8.05 -20.70
C TRP A 94 7.30 9.49 -20.33
N LEU A 95 8.08 10.14 -19.46
CA LEU A 95 7.88 11.56 -19.13
C LEU A 95 8.00 12.45 -20.37
N HIS A 96 9.04 12.28 -21.19
CA HIS A 96 9.25 13.06 -22.41
C HIS A 96 8.15 12.84 -23.45
N GLU A 97 7.75 11.58 -23.69
CA GLU A 97 6.65 11.22 -24.59
C GLU A 97 5.33 11.91 -24.22
N HIS A 98 5.13 12.16 -22.92
CA HIS A 98 3.92 12.79 -22.39
C HIS A 98 4.07 14.29 -22.10
N GLY A 99 5.13 14.91 -22.63
CA GLY A 99 5.30 16.36 -22.67
C GLY A 99 5.97 16.96 -21.44
N ALA A 100 6.57 16.14 -20.57
CA ALA A 100 7.44 16.66 -19.51
C ALA A 100 8.69 17.29 -20.12
N LYS A 101 9.03 18.48 -19.63
CA LYS A 101 10.16 19.26 -20.12
C LYS A 101 11.14 19.47 -18.98
N PHE A 102 12.35 18.97 -19.17
CA PHE A 102 13.48 19.18 -18.28
C PHE A 102 14.76 18.98 -19.09
N GLU A 103 15.72 19.87 -18.89
CA GLU A 103 17.03 19.82 -19.56
C GLU A 103 18.09 20.28 -18.58
N GLY A 104 19.27 19.66 -18.63
CA GLY A 104 20.35 19.98 -17.72
C GLY A 104 20.17 19.37 -16.31
N VAL A 105 19.33 18.35 -16.18
CA VAL A 105 19.16 17.56 -14.97
C VAL A 105 19.09 16.07 -15.30
N GLU A 106 19.52 15.24 -14.36
CA GLU A 106 19.42 13.78 -14.46
C GLU A 106 19.10 13.15 -13.10
N ILE A 107 18.56 11.94 -13.11
CA ILE A 107 18.33 11.17 -11.88
C ILE A 107 19.65 10.50 -11.49
N SER A 108 20.09 10.69 -10.24
CA SER A 108 21.33 10.14 -9.69
C SER A 108 21.13 9.62 -8.27
N GLU A 109 22.01 8.73 -7.83
CA GLU A 109 22.04 8.25 -6.43
C GLU A 109 22.91 9.18 -5.58
N PHE A 110 22.42 9.52 -4.39
CA PHE A 110 23.07 10.35 -3.39
C PHE A 110 23.19 9.55 -2.09
N ASP A 111 24.38 9.60 -1.50
CA ASP A 111 24.63 8.93 -0.23
C ASP A 111 23.71 9.50 0.86
N GLY A 112 23.02 8.62 1.59
CA GLY A 112 22.02 8.97 2.60
C GLY A 112 20.63 9.40 2.10
N TYR A 113 20.44 9.65 0.79
CA TYR A 113 19.16 10.15 0.23
C TYR A 113 18.54 9.27 -0.88
N GLU A 114 19.24 8.21 -1.31
CA GLU A 114 18.88 7.38 -2.46
C GLU A 114 18.81 8.16 -3.78
N LEU A 115 17.78 7.95 -4.60
CA LEU A 115 17.60 8.62 -5.89
C LEU A 115 17.14 10.06 -5.70
N GLY A 116 17.83 10.98 -6.35
CA GLY A 116 17.50 12.40 -6.41
C GLY A 116 17.78 13.00 -7.78
N LEU A 117 17.57 14.31 -7.90
CA LEU A 117 17.82 15.06 -9.13
C LEU A 117 19.19 15.76 -9.04
N LYS A 118 20.07 15.52 -10.01
CA LYS A 118 21.39 16.16 -10.13
C LYS A 118 21.39 17.12 -11.30
N ALA A 119 21.88 18.34 -11.09
CA ALA A 119 22.14 19.28 -12.18
C ALA A 119 23.33 18.80 -13.03
N THR A 120 23.21 18.89 -14.34
CA THR A 120 24.29 18.62 -15.32
C THR A 120 24.80 19.90 -15.99
N LYS A 121 24.23 21.05 -15.62
CA LYS A 121 24.67 22.40 -15.97
C LYS A 121 24.32 23.36 -14.84
N ASP A 122 24.92 24.55 -14.85
CA ASP A 122 24.59 25.60 -13.91
C ASP A 122 23.22 26.23 -14.23
N PHE A 123 22.45 26.54 -13.18
CA PHE A 123 21.19 27.25 -13.28
C PHE A 123 21.27 28.56 -12.52
N ALA A 124 20.82 29.65 -13.14
CA ALA A 124 20.64 30.91 -12.43
C ALA A 124 19.41 30.80 -11.50
N GLU A 125 19.42 31.52 -10.39
CA GLU A 125 18.25 31.63 -9.50
C GLU A 125 17.00 32.08 -10.29
N GLY A 126 15.86 31.43 -10.03
CA GLY A 126 14.60 31.68 -10.75
C GLY A 126 14.45 30.97 -12.10
N SER A 127 15.43 30.16 -12.52
CA SER A 127 15.33 29.37 -13.76
C SER A 127 14.22 28.32 -13.69
N LEU A 128 13.47 28.17 -14.78
CA LEU A 128 12.53 27.06 -14.95
C LEU A 128 13.32 25.78 -15.28
N ILE A 129 13.47 24.90 -14.29
CA ILE A 129 14.25 23.65 -14.43
C ILE A 129 13.39 22.51 -15.01
N LEU A 130 12.12 22.41 -14.58
CA LEU A 130 11.28 21.26 -14.86
C LEU A 130 9.80 21.66 -14.97
N THR A 131 9.11 21.12 -15.97
CA THR A 131 7.67 21.27 -16.18
C THR A 131 7.04 19.88 -16.29
N VAL A 132 6.08 19.57 -15.42
CA VAL A 132 5.33 18.30 -15.42
C VAL A 132 3.90 18.55 -15.84
N PRO A 133 3.45 18.01 -16.99
CA PRO A 133 2.05 18.08 -17.40
C PRO A 133 1.14 17.33 -16.44
N THR A 134 -0.08 17.85 -16.21
CA THR A 134 -1.08 17.20 -15.36
C THR A 134 -1.41 15.78 -15.81
N LYS A 135 -1.29 15.46 -17.11
CA LYS A 135 -1.60 14.13 -17.66
C LYS A 135 -0.74 13.02 -17.06
N VAL A 136 0.51 13.29 -16.67
CA VAL A 136 1.40 12.30 -16.03
C VAL A 136 1.26 12.26 -14.51
N MET A 137 0.51 13.19 -13.93
CA MET A 137 0.20 13.18 -12.51
C MET A 137 -0.89 12.15 -12.22
N MET A 138 -0.90 11.63 -11.00
CA MET A 138 -1.97 10.78 -10.49
C MET A 138 -2.80 11.61 -9.50
N THR A 139 -4.05 11.87 -9.84
CA THR A 139 -4.91 12.82 -9.12
C THR A 139 -6.21 12.19 -8.64
N GLU A 140 -6.90 12.86 -7.72
CA GLU A 140 -8.22 12.45 -7.24
C GLU A 140 -9.24 12.37 -8.37
N LYS A 141 -9.13 13.25 -9.37
CA LYS A 141 -9.97 13.20 -10.57
C LYS A 141 -9.79 11.87 -11.30
N ASN A 142 -8.54 11.41 -11.47
CA ASN A 142 -8.27 10.12 -12.09
C ASN A 142 -8.87 8.96 -11.28
N ALA A 143 -8.78 9.01 -9.94
CA ALA A 143 -9.37 7.99 -9.08
C ALA A 143 -10.91 7.94 -9.23
N ASN A 144 -11.58 9.08 -9.27
CA ASN A 144 -13.04 9.17 -9.46
C ASN A 144 -13.49 8.70 -10.85
N GLU A 145 -12.69 8.93 -11.89
CA GLU A 145 -12.97 8.51 -13.27
C GLU A 145 -12.58 7.05 -13.54
N SER A 146 -11.88 6.39 -12.62
CA SER A 146 -11.45 4.99 -12.72
C SER A 146 -12.53 3.99 -12.26
N ASP A 147 -12.22 2.71 -12.37
CA ASP A 147 -13.05 1.63 -11.80
C ASP A 147 -13.26 1.73 -10.28
N LEU A 148 -12.43 2.53 -9.58
CA LEU A 148 -12.60 2.80 -8.15
C LEU A 148 -13.74 3.80 -7.85
N GLY A 149 -14.16 4.60 -8.84
CA GLY A 149 -15.19 5.64 -8.73
C GLY A 149 -16.49 5.18 -8.03
N PRO A 150 -17.10 4.05 -8.41
CA PRO A 150 -18.29 3.52 -7.74
C PRO A 150 -18.08 3.27 -6.25
N PHE A 151 -16.89 2.82 -5.83
CA PHE A 151 -16.58 2.61 -4.41
C PHE A 151 -16.38 3.94 -3.68
N ILE A 152 -15.67 4.90 -4.30
CA ILE A 152 -15.49 6.25 -3.76
C ILE A 152 -16.86 6.91 -3.50
N ASN A 153 -17.81 6.75 -4.43
CA ASN A 153 -19.13 7.38 -4.33
C ASN A 153 -20.03 6.83 -3.22
N VAL A 154 -19.75 5.63 -2.70
CA VAL A 154 -20.58 5.01 -1.64
C VAL A 154 -19.89 4.96 -0.28
N ASP A 155 -18.57 5.17 -0.21
CA ASP A 155 -17.82 5.14 1.03
C ASP A 155 -17.53 6.54 1.58
N PRO A 156 -18.07 6.91 2.76
CA PRO A 156 -17.88 8.25 3.33
C PRO A 156 -16.43 8.60 3.64
N LEU A 157 -15.55 7.62 3.95
CA LEU A 157 -14.15 7.95 4.21
C LEU A 157 -13.45 8.34 2.91
N LEU A 158 -13.71 7.66 1.80
CA LEU A 158 -13.11 8.00 0.51
C LEU A 158 -13.59 9.35 -0.03
N GLN A 159 -14.84 9.73 0.23
CA GLN A 159 -15.36 11.05 -0.14
C GLN A 159 -14.70 12.20 0.63
N ASN A 160 -14.32 11.96 1.89
CA ASN A 160 -13.81 13.01 2.78
C ASN A 160 -12.29 12.98 2.97
N MET A 161 -11.61 11.91 2.55
CA MET A 161 -10.17 11.71 2.75
C MET A 161 -9.47 11.37 1.43
N PRO A 162 -9.14 12.40 0.62
CA PRO A 162 -8.61 12.14 -0.70
C PRO A 162 -7.23 11.49 -0.74
N ASN A 163 -6.45 11.67 0.32
CA ASN A 163 -5.19 10.95 0.52
C ASN A 163 -5.40 9.43 0.56
N ILE A 164 -6.47 8.95 1.21
CA ILE A 164 -6.81 7.51 1.24
C ILE A 164 -7.28 7.05 -0.14
N THR A 165 -8.10 7.85 -0.80
CA THR A 165 -8.56 7.60 -2.17
C THR A 165 -7.38 7.43 -3.14
N LEU A 166 -6.39 8.31 -3.05
CA LEU A 166 -5.16 8.21 -3.84
C LEU A 166 -4.34 6.96 -3.48
N SER A 167 -4.24 6.58 -2.20
CA SER A 167 -3.54 5.35 -1.79
C SER A 167 -4.19 4.09 -2.37
N LEU A 168 -5.52 3.99 -2.33
CA LEU A 168 -6.23 2.84 -2.93
C LEU A 168 -6.14 2.84 -4.46
N PHE A 169 -6.21 4.01 -5.08
CA PHE A 169 -6.06 4.16 -6.52
C PHE A 169 -4.64 3.76 -6.96
N LEU A 170 -3.60 4.18 -6.23
CA LEU A 170 -2.22 3.76 -6.44
C LEU A 170 -2.10 2.25 -6.41
N LEU A 171 -2.65 1.60 -5.38
CA LEU A 171 -2.58 0.15 -5.20
C LEU A 171 -3.24 -0.59 -6.36
N LEU A 172 -4.42 -0.13 -6.79
CA LEU A 172 -5.15 -0.71 -7.92
C LEU A 172 -4.33 -0.58 -9.21
N GLU A 173 -3.90 0.64 -9.56
CA GLU A 173 -3.12 0.91 -10.77
C GLU A 173 -1.77 0.17 -10.78
N LYS A 174 -1.10 0.08 -9.64
CA LYS A 174 0.15 -0.68 -9.50
C LYS A 174 -0.02 -2.17 -9.77
N SER A 175 -1.21 -2.72 -9.49
CA SER A 175 -1.53 -4.12 -9.78
C SER A 175 -1.98 -4.38 -11.22
N THR A 176 -2.32 -3.32 -11.96
CA THR A 176 -2.74 -3.40 -13.36
C THR A 176 -1.51 -3.52 -14.28
N PRO A 177 -1.34 -4.63 -15.04
CA PRO A 177 -0.15 -4.86 -15.85
C PRO A 177 0.14 -3.75 -16.89
N ASP A 178 -0.91 -3.23 -17.52
CA ASP A 178 -0.85 -2.24 -18.59
C ASP A 178 -1.21 -0.82 -18.09
N SER A 179 -0.96 -0.52 -16.81
CA SER A 179 -1.23 0.80 -16.26
C SER A 179 -0.43 1.89 -16.99
N PHE A 180 -1.10 3.00 -17.28
CA PHE A 180 -0.47 4.20 -17.83
C PHE A 180 0.70 4.71 -16.96
N TRP A 181 0.57 4.58 -15.63
CA TRP A 181 1.57 5.03 -14.66
C TRP A 181 2.59 3.93 -14.29
N LYS A 182 2.61 2.79 -15.01
CA LYS A 182 3.56 1.71 -14.74
C LYS A 182 5.03 2.18 -14.68
N PRO A 183 5.53 3.04 -15.61
CA PRO A 183 6.90 3.55 -15.53
C PRO A 183 7.16 4.37 -14.26
N TYR A 184 6.14 5.07 -13.75
CA TYR A 184 6.23 5.81 -12.48
C TYR A 184 6.30 4.86 -11.28
N PHE A 185 5.44 3.83 -11.23
CA PHE A 185 5.46 2.87 -10.10
C PHE A 185 6.74 2.04 -10.03
N ASP A 186 7.35 1.75 -11.18
CA ASP A 186 8.57 0.94 -11.29
C ASP A 186 9.83 1.63 -10.77
N VAL A 187 9.76 2.95 -10.52
CA VAL A 187 10.84 3.75 -9.95
C VAL A 187 10.55 4.22 -8.51
N LEU A 188 9.37 3.90 -7.96
CA LEU A 188 9.04 4.20 -6.56
C LEU A 188 9.88 3.36 -5.59
N PRO A 189 10.22 3.89 -4.40
CA PRO A 189 10.80 3.09 -3.32
C PRO A 189 9.90 1.92 -2.92
N GLU A 190 10.50 0.78 -2.58
CA GLU A 190 9.78 -0.36 -1.99
C GLU A 190 9.53 -0.19 -0.50
N LYS A 191 10.35 0.64 0.16
CA LYS A 191 10.29 0.94 1.60
C LYS A 191 10.53 2.43 1.81
N TYR A 192 10.02 2.93 2.92
CA TYR A 192 10.16 4.32 3.34
C TYR A 192 10.69 4.38 4.77
N SER A 193 11.22 5.54 5.17
CA SER A 193 11.70 5.80 6.53
C SER A 193 10.60 6.42 7.42
N THR A 194 9.32 6.13 7.13
CA THR A 194 8.20 6.60 7.95
C THR A 194 8.05 5.71 9.20
N VAL A 195 7.38 6.23 10.23
CA VAL A 195 7.19 5.54 11.52
C VAL A 195 6.46 4.19 11.43
N LEU A 196 5.82 3.90 10.29
CA LEU A 196 5.16 2.60 10.02
C LEU A 196 6.17 1.48 9.74
N TYR A 197 7.38 1.84 9.33
CA TYR A 197 8.47 0.92 9.03
C TYR A 197 9.46 0.77 10.19
N PHE A 198 9.28 1.54 11.27
CA PHE A 198 10.13 1.47 12.45
C PHE A 198 9.87 0.19 13.22
N THR A 199 10.92 -0.39 13.79
CA THR A 199 10.77 -1.45 14.80
C THR A 199 10.27 -0.86 16.12
N SER A 200 9.79 -1.74 17.01
CA SER A 200 9.40 -1.33 18.36
C SER A 200 10.55 -0.68 19.14
N GLU A 201 11.79 -1.09 18.88
CA GLU A 201 12.99 -0.51 19.48
C GLU A 201 13.25 0.90 18.93
N GLU A 202 13.23 1.07 17.61
CA GLU A 202 13.40 2.38 16.95
C GLU A 202 12.31 3.37 17.39
N LEU A 203 11.08 2.90 17.59
CA LEU A 203 9.98 3.73 18.08
C LEU A 203 10.15 4.10 19.56
N GLN A 204 10.80 3.27 20.38
CA GLN A 204 11.11 3.61 21.76
C GLN A 204 12.18 4.70 21.87
N GLU A 205 13.14 4.76 20.95
CA GLU A 205 14.16 5.82 20.93
C GLU A 205 13.55 7.23 20.79
N ILE A 206 12.41 7.34 20.09
CA ILE A 206 11.72 8.64 19.95
C ILE A 206 10.80 8.97 21.14
N ARG A 207 10.63 8.05 22.11
CA ARG A 207 9.74 8.20 23.28
C ARG A 207 9.91 9.49 24.09
N PRO A 208 11.13 10.01 24.31
CA PRO A 208 11.31 11.26 25.05
C PRO A 208 10.74 12.48 24.33
N SER A 209 10.46 12.38 23.02
CA SER A 209 9.98 13.47 22.19
C SER A 209 8.44 13.49 22.07
N PRO A 210 7.83 14.66 21.81
CA PRO A 210 6.40 14.74 21.52
C PRO A 210 6.00 14.03 20.21
N ALA A 211 6.98 13.67 19.36
CA ALA A 211 6.72 12.92 18.15
C ALA A 211 6.25 11.49 18.45
N PHE A 212 6.64 10.90 19.59
CA PHE A 212 6.26 9.52 19.93
C PHE A 212 4.75 9.32 19.96
N GLU A 213 4.01 10.15 20.68
CA GLU A 213 2.55 10.02 20.78
C GLU A 213 1.88 10.22 19.42
N SER A 214 2.39 11.16 18.61
CA SER A 214 1.94 11.38 17.24
C SER A 214 2.17 10.14 16.37
N SER A 215 3.32 9.48 16.51
CA SER A 215 3.64 8.23 15.80
C SER A 215 2.71 7.09 16.19
N LEU A 216 2.44 6.90 17.48
CA LEU A 216 1.50 5.88 17.95
C LEU A 216 0.07 6.13 17.42
N LYS A 217 -0.36 7.40 17.43
CA LYS A 217 -1.65 7.81 16.88
C LYS A 217 -1.73 7.57 15.37
N LEU A 218 -0.68 7.89 14.62
CA LEU A 218 -0.60 7.65 13.17
C LEU A 218 -0.68 6.15 12.87
N TYR A 219 0.12 5.34 13.56
CA TYR A 219 0.12 3.87 13.41
C TYR A 219 -1.27 3.29 13.69
N ARG A 220 -1.90 3.69 14.80
CA ARG A 220 -3.28 3.27 15.13
C ARG A 220 -4.29 3.68 14.07
N ASN A 221 -4.20 4.89 13.54
CA ASN A 221 -5.12 5.38 12.50
C ASN A 221 -5.00 4.55 11.21
N ILE A 222 -3.78 4.23 10.79
CA ILE A 222 -3.52 3.44 9.58
C ILE A 222 -3.97 1.98 9.78
N ALA A 223 -3.69 1.39 10.94
CA ALA A 223 -4.19 0.07 11.31
C ALA A 223 -5.73 0.00 11.28
N ARG A 224 -6.40 1.06 11.79
CA ARG A 224 -7.87 1.16 11.75
C ARG A 224 -8.39 1.29 10.32
N GLN A 225 -7.76 2.12 9.50
CA GLN A 225 -8.16 2.32 8.11
C GLN A 225 -7.99 1.03 7.30
N TYR A 226 -6.84 0.34 7.44
CA TYR A 226 -6.63 -0.98 6.85
C TYR A 226 -7.76 -1.93 7.23
N ALA A 227 -8.07 -2.07 8.53
CA ALA A 227 -9.09 -3.00 8.98
C ALA A 227 -10.50 -2.65 8.45
N TYR A 228 -10.82 -1.35 8.42
CA TYR A 228 -12.07 -0.84 7.85
C TYR A 228 -12.19 -1.20 6.36
N PHE A 229 -11.18 -0.88 5.55
CA PHE A 229 -11.21 -1.13 4.11
C PHE A 229 -11.15 -2.61 3.79
N TYR A 230 -10.38 -3.41 4.54
CA TYR A 230 -10.36 -4.86 4.38
C TYR A 230 -11.78 -5.44 4.50
N ASN A 231 -12.53 -5.02 5.53
CA ASN A 231 -13.91 -5.46 5.73
C ASN A 231 -14.84 -4.99 4.61
N LYS A 232 -14.72 -3.73 4.16
CA LYS A 232 -15.52 -3.23 3.02
C LYS A 232 -15.24 -3.99 1.73
N ILE A 233 -13.96 -4.20 1.40
CA ILE A 233 -13.50 -4.92 0.20
C ILE A 233 -14.05 -6.36 0.16
N HIS A 234 -14.20 -7.01 1.32
CA HIS A 234 -14.68 -8.39 1.42
C HIS A 234 -16.20 -8.54 1.60
N THR A 235 -16.92 -7.47 1.94
CA THR A 235 -18.38 -7.52 2.18
C THR A 235 -19.21 -6.84 1.09
N SER A 236 -18.65 -5.87 0.37
CA SER A 236 -19.35 -5.14 -0.69
C SER A 236 -19.28 -5.89 -2.03
N ASP A 237 -20.41 -5.93 -2.76
CA ASP A 237 -20.49 -6.51 -4.10
C ASP A 237 -20.23 -5.45 -5.19
N ILE A 238 -19.06 -4.82 -5.14
CA ILE A 238 -18.60 -3.91 -6.19
C ILE A 238 -17.52 -4.64 -7.00
N PRO A 239 -17.63 -4.73 -8.34
CA PRO A 239 -16.71 -5.51 -9.16
C PRO A 239 -15.22 -5.19 -8.94
N VAL A 240 -14.86 -3.90 -8.85
CA VAL A 240 -13.45 -3.47 -8.65
C VAL A 240 -12.84 -4.00 -7.36
N LEU A 241 -13.66 -4.20 -6.32
CA LEU A 241 -13.17 -4.68 -5.01
C LEU A 241 -12.69 -6.12 -5.10
N LYS A 242 -13.16 -6.92 -6.07
CA LYS A 242 -12.67 -8.28 -6.29
C LYS A 242 -11.19 -8.28 -6.68
N ASN A 243 -10.74 -7.27 -7.43
CA ASN A 243 -9.33 -7.10 -7.77
C ASN A 243 -8.52 -6.69 -6.53
N LEU A 244 -9.12 -5.87 -5.66
CA LEU A 244 -8.49 -5.45 -4.41
C LEU A 244 -8.39 -6.59 -3.38
N GLN A 245 -9.29 -7.56 -3.36
CA GLN A 245 -9.29 -8.67 -2.38
C GLN A 245 -7.98 -9.46 -2.35
N ASP A 246 -7.32 -9.62 -3.50
CA ASP A 246 -6.09 -10.42 -3.58
C ASP A 246 -4.82 -9.59 -3.36
N ILE A 247 -4.90 -8.26 -3.46
CA ILE A 247 -3.75 -7.35 -3.35
C ILE A 247 -3.77 -6.46 -2.10
N PHE A 248 -4.91 -6.31 -1.42
CA PHE A 248 -5.06 -5.44 -0.27
C PHE A 248 -4.54 -6.12 1.00
N THR A 249 -3.22 -6.02 1.19
CA THR A 249 -2.51 -6.49 2.40
C THR A 249 -2.09 -5.32 3.28
N PHE A 250 -1.77 -5.57 4.55
CA PHE A 250 -1.27 -4.51 5.42
C PHE A 250 0.05 -3.92 4.90
N ASP A 251 0.94 -4.78 4.40
CA ASP A 251 2.22 -4.37 3.82
C ASP A 251 2.07 -3.48 2.57
N ASN A 252 0.99 -3.67 1.79
CA ASN A 252 0.69 -2.84 0.62
C ASN A 252 -0.05 -1.54 0.96
N TYR A 253 -0.70 -1.47 2.13
CA TYR A 253 -1.47 -0.30 2.56
C TYR A 253 -0.63 0.70 3.39
N ARG A 254 0.38 0.22 4.12
CA ARG A 254 1.24 1.05 4.99
C ARG A 254 2.18 1.98 4.22
#